data_AF-A0AAU3UE86-F1
#
_entry.id   AF-A0AAU3UE86-F1
#
_cell.length_a   1.000
_cell.length_b   1.000
_cell.length_c   1.000
_cell.angle_alpha   90.00
_cell.angle_beta   90.00
_cell.angle_gamma   90.00
#
_symmetry.space_group_name_H-M   'P 1'
#
loop_
_entity.id
_entity.type
_entity.pdbx_description
1 polymer ?
#
loop_
_entity_poly.entity_id
_entity_poly.type
_entity_poly.pdbx_seq_one_letter_code
_entity_poly.pdbx_strand_id
1 'polypeptide(L)'
;MSDKITISTVLGWKLDSARFAGADAMNAGITLEAESLNADKAIQGSDTYFGDAAGSAARTMSTKLKNEAVTSGDVLDAIHRQIDATATALQSDIKNLQSVVDDVKDSEWNLFYDDETGDVKSHDSNWETAMKHAGNPVCIAWKTADCLRLGASLKQAYWDVQATDKIGARDLATQLEHVSDDVKLALAGIPADAALADILQKYQVDATKSEIVVWPDSTLLNLIRMYKPDMQPVEMTVEEKAAMDELCNPLHGGNPLNYKKFNDIKDEAEEFGANNKYTEANAESSQDGHGDAARHAYWNARMTQEFGADWAKQYATAHEGVGGNGPQREAMDLKNNDVGRQIGLANMNASKDDLKTAVIAAVDKGETVVIYRPDPNPDAPAQIGFSNNVPWTETKSPPQVDIPLPGKGK
;
A
#
# COMPACT_ATOMS: atom_id res chain seq x y z
N MET A 1 13.15 8.28 6.00
CA MET A 1 12.10 9.21 6.46
C MET A 1 11.32 9.60 5.22
N SER A 2 10.07 9.13 5.07
CA SER A 2 9.21 9.66 4.02
C SER A 2 8.95 11.12 4.35
N ASP A 3 9.26 12.05 3.45
CA ASP A 3 8.85 13.44 3.60
C ASP A 3 7.33 13.45 3.78
N LYS A 4 6.86 13.95 4.92
CA LYS A 4 5.43 14.07 5.19
C LYS A 4 4.87 15.08 4.19
N ILE A 5 3.90 14.67 3.39
CA ILE A 5 3.15 15.56 2.52
C ILE A 5 2.46 16.60 3.42
N THR A 6 2.51 17.88 3.05
CA THR A 6 1.89 19.00 3.79
C THR A 6 0.76 19.63 2.98
N ILE A 7 -0.08 20.44 3.64
CA ILE A 7 -1.19 21.17 2.97
C ILE A 7 -0.63 22.05 1.84
N SER A 8 0.44 22.81 2.09
CA SER A 8 1.07 23.65 1.07
C SER A 8 1.63 22.85 -0.12
N THR A 9 2.17 21.66 0.15
CA THR A 9 2.65 20.75 -0.89
C THR A 9 1.50 20.29 -1.79
N VAL A 10 0.38 19.87 -1.19
CA VAL A 10 -0.82 19.42 -1.91
C VAL A 10 -1.42 20.52 -2.76
N LEU A 11 -1.55 21.73 -2.22
CA LEU A 11 -2.05 22.89 -2.97
C LEU A 11 -1.16 23.25 -4.18
N GLY A 12 0.11 22.85 -4.15
CA GLY A 12 1.07 23.03 -5.24
C GLY A 12 1.06 21.92 -6.30
N TRP A 13 0.27 20.86 -6.14
CA TRP A 13 0.26 19.74 -7.07
C TRP A 13 -0.20 20.15 -8.47
N LYS A 14 0.53 19.64 -9.48
CA LYS A 14 0.23 19.84 -10.90
C LYS A 14 -0.18 18.52 -11.53
N LEU A 15 -1.48 18.37 -11.76
CA LEU A 15 -2.06 17.09 -12.21
C LEU A 15 -1.91 16.85 -13.72
N ASP A 16 -1.50 17.85 -14.49
CA ASP A 16 -1.32 17.72 -15.96
C ASP A 16 -0.26 16.68 -16.32
N SER A 17 0.82 16.58 -15.54
CA SER A 17 1.87 15.58 -15.76
C SER A 17 1.34 14.16 -15.64
N ALA A 18 0.42 13.90 -14.69
CA ALA A 18 -0.23 12.60 -14.58
C ALA A 18 -1.10 12.33 -15.82
N ARG A 19 -1.90 13.31 -16.25
CA ARG A 19 -2.74 13.19 -17.46
C ARG A 19 -1.90 12.91 -18.72
N PHE A 20 -0.74 13.55 -18.87
CA PHE A 20 0.18 13.26 -19.97
C PHE A 20 0.71 11.83 -19.93
N ALA A 21 1.12 11.34 -18.74
CA ALA A 21 1.55 9.95 -18.60
C ALA A 21 0.42 8.95 -18.97
N GLY A 22 -0.83 9.25 -18.58
CA GLY A 22 -1.98 8.47 -19.01
C GLY A 22 -2.18 8.47 -20.52
N ALA A 23 -2.04 9.63 -21.18
CA ALA A 23 -2.13 9.72 -22.63
C ALA A 23 -1.01 8.93 -23.34
N ASP A 24 0.21 8.95 -22.80
CA ASP A 24 1.32 8.15 -23.32
C ASP A 24 1.05 6.64 -23.20
N ALA A 25 0.48 6.20 -22.07
CA ALA A 25 0.05 4.81 -21.88
C ALA A 25 -1.00 4.41 -22.95
N MET A 26 -2.03 5.22 -23.15
CA MET A 26 -3.05 5.00 -24.19
C MET A 26 -2.42 4.87 -25.59
N ASN A 27 -1.50 5.79 -25.94
CA ASN A 27 -0.83 5.76 -27.24
C ASN A 27 0.04 4.51 -27.43
N ALA A 28 0.70 4.05 -26.36
CA ALA A 28 1.43 2.78 -26.37
C ALA A 28 0.49 1.60 -26.59
N GLY A 29 -0.69 1.59 -25.95
CA GLY A 29 -1.73 0.56 -26.16
C GLY A 29 -2.21 0.49 -27.62
N ILE A 30 -2.55 1.65 -28.21
CA ILE A 30 -2.94 1.75 -29.62
C ILE A 30 -1.85 1.20 -30.55
N THR A 31 -0.58 1.51 -30.26
CA THR A 31 0.56 1.04 -31.05
C THR A 31 0.71 -0.48 -30.94
N LEU A 32 0.64 -1.02 -29.72
CA LEU A 32 0.74 -2.45 -29.44
C LEU A 32 -0.36 -3.25 -30.16
N GLU A 33 -1.60 -2.76 -30.12
CA GLU A 33 -2.72 -3.36 -30.85
C GLU A 33 -2.49 -3.36 -32.36
N ALA A 34 -2.09 -2.21 -32.93
CA ALA A 34 -1.88 -2.08 -34.36
C ALA A 34 -0.74 -3.00 -34.86
N GLU A 35 0.38 -3.06 -34.13
CA GLU A 35 1.51 -3.89 -34.48
C GLU A 35 1.18 -5.38 -34.36
N SER A 36 0.52 -5.81 -33.27
CA SER A 36 0.15 -7.20 -33.06
C SER A 36 -0.87 -7.71 -34.08
N LEU A 37 -1.85 -6.88 -34.46
CA LEU A 37 -2.81 -7.20 -35.53
C LEU A 37 -2.11 -7.37 -36.89
N ASN A 38 -1.15 -6.49 -37.20
CA ASN A 38 -0.39 -6.57 -38.45
C ASN A 38 0.51 -7.82 -38.49
N ALA A 39 1.18 -8.12 -37.38
CA ALA A 39 2.00 -9.33 -37.24
C ALA A 39 1.17 -10.61 -37.41
N ASP A 40 0.01 -10.69 -36.74
CA ASP A 40 -0.88 -11.85 -36.88
C ASP A 40 -1.37 -12.01 -38.30
N LYS A 41 -1.84 -10.93 -38.93
CA LYS A 41 -2.28 -10.94 -40.34
C LYS A 41 -1.19 -11.45 -41.29
N ALA A 42 0.07 -11.06 -41.08
CA ALA A 42 1.19 -11.53 -41.89
C ALA A 42 1.41 -13.04 -41.72
N ILE A 43 1.34 -13.56 -40.49
CA ILE A 43 1.49 -14.99 -40.20
C ILE A 43 0.30 -15.79 -40.73
N GLN A 44 -0.93 -15.29 -40.59
CA GLN A 44 -2.13 -15.93 -41.16
C GLN A 44 -2.04 -16.06 -42.68
N GLY A 45 -1.41 -15.09 -43.36
CA GLY A 45 -1.16 -15.15 -44.80
C GLY A 45 -0.21 -16.25 -45.26
N SER A 46 0.44 -16.98 -44.34
CA SER A 46 1.40 -18.04 -44.68
C SER A 46 0.77 -19.36 -45.12
N ASP A 47 -0.55 -19.51 -45.01
CA ASP A 47 -1.24 -20.80 -45.20
C ASP A 47 -0.96 -21.44 -46.57
N THR A 48 -0.79 -20.62 -47.61
CA THR A 48 -0.55 -21.11 -48.97
C THR A 48 0.84 -21.70 -49.21
N TYR A 49 1.82 -21.38 -48.36
CA TYR A 49 3.22 -21.82 -48.51
C TYR A 49 3.79 -22.51 -47.27
N PHE A 50 3.08 -22.46 -46.14
CA PHE A 50 3.38 -23.16 -44.89
C PHE A 50 2.10 -23.73 -44.27
N GLY A 51 1.47 -24.65 -45.01
CA GLY A 51 0.17 -25.25 -44.66
C GLY A 51 0.24 -26.56 -43.88
N ASP A 52 1.43 -26.97 -43.42
CA ASP A 52 1.57 -28.19 -42.62
C ASP A 52 1.09 -28.01 -41.16
N ALA A 53 1.24 -29.05 -40.34
CA ALA A 53 0.87 -29.01 -38.94
C ALA A 53 1.67 -27.96 -38.14
N ALA A 54 2.94 -27.73 -38.50
CA ALA A 54 3.77 -26.74 -37.84
C ALA A 54 3.33 -25.32 -38.20
N GLY A 55 2.96 -25.07 -39.46
CA GLY A 55 2.38 -23.79 -39.89
C GLY A 55 1.03 -23.50 -39.27
N SER A 56 0.18 -24.53 -39.13
CA SER A 56 -1.09 -24.41 -38.40
C SER A 56 -0.89 -24.06 -36.92
N ALA A 57 0.11 -24.68 -36.27
CA ALA A 57 0.47 -24.37 -34.89
C ALA A 57 1.03 -22.94 -34.76
N ALA A 58 1.87 -22.50 -35.69
CA ALA A 58 2.40 -21.14 -35.71
C ALA A 58 1.30 -20.07 -35.86
N ARG A 59 0.32 -20.29 -36.75
CA ARG A 59 -0.85 -19.41 -36.89
C ARG A 59 -1.73 -19.40 -35.63
N THR A 60 -1.93 -20.54 -34.99
CA THR A 60 -2.67 -20.63 -33.73
C THR A 60 -1.97 -19.83 -32.63
N MET A 61 -0.66 -20.00 -32.49
CA MET A 61 0.15 -19.26 -31.51
C MET A 61 0.14 -17.74 -31.80
N SER A 62 0.25 -17.36 -33.08
CA SER A 62 0.16 -15.97 -33.51
C SER A 62 -1.14 -15.30 -33.08
N THR A 63 -2.28 -15.97 -33.30
CA THR A 63 -3.59 -15.45 -32.87
C THR A 63 -3.67 -15.32 -31.35
N LYS A 64 -3.10 -16.27 -30.61
CA LYS A 64 -3.01 -16.21 -29.14
C LYS A 64 -2.21 -14.99 -28.67
N LEU A 65 -0.98 -14.84 -29.15
CA LEU A 65 -0.10 -13.71 -28.82
C LEU A 65 -0.74 -12.36 -29.17
N LYS A 66 -1.43 -12.28 -30.32
CA LYS A 66 -2.18 -11.08 -30.69
C LYS A 66 -3.32 -10.78 -29.71
N ASN A 67 -4.06 -11.78 -29.27
CA ASN A 67 -5.13 -11.56 -28.28
C ASN A 67 -4.56 -11.10 -26.92
N GLU A 68 -3.43 -11.66 -26.49
CA GLU A 68 -2.72 -11.23 -25.27
C GLU A 68 -2.22 -9.78 -25.40
N ALA A 69 -1.64 -9.41 -26.54
CA ALA A 69 -1.20 -8.04 -26.82
C ALA A 69 -2.35 -7.03 -26.87
N VAL A 70 -3.49 -7.39 -27.49
CA VAL A 70 -4.70 -6.56 -27.48
C VAL A 70 -5.23 -6.37 -26.06
N THR A 71 -5.25 -7.43 -25.25
CA THR A 71 -5.64 -7.33 -23.84
C THR A 71 -4.74 -6.35 -23.07
N SER A 72 -3.43 -6.40 -23.30
CA SER A 72 -2.50 -5.42 -22.72
C SER A 72 -2.75 -3.98 -23.22
N GLY A 73 -3.17 -3.82 -24.48
CA GLY A 73 -3.61 -2.52 -25.03
C GLY A 73 -4.85 -1.97 -24.31
N ASP A 74 -5.87 -2.80 -24.11
CA ASP A 74 -7.08 -2.47 -23.36
C ASP A 74 -6.75 -2.04 -21.90
N VAL A 75 -5.79 -2.71 -21.26
CA VAL A 75 -5.32 -2.35 -19.92
C VAL A 75 -4.67 -0.97 -19.89
N LEU A 76 -3.86 -0.63 -20.90
CA LEU A 76 -3.25 0.71 -20.99
C LEU A 76 -4.29 1.82 -21.22
N ASP A 77 -5.36 1.55 -21.97
CA ASP A 77 -6.49 2.47 -22.08
C ASP A 77 -7.27 2.61 -20.76
N ALA A 78 -7.45 1.50 -20.03
CA ALA A 78 -8.07 1.53 -18.70
C ALA A 78 -7.24 2.34 -17.69
N ILE A 79 -5.92 2.18 -17.70
CA ILE A 79 -4.97 3.00 -16.93
C ILE A 79 -5.14 4.48 -17.25
N HIS A 80 -5.19 4.85 -18.54
CA HIS A 80 -5.41 6.22 -18.96
C HIS A 80 -6.70 6.80 -18.36
N ARG A 81 -7.82 6.08 -18.49
CA ARG A 81 -9.13 6.50 -17.95
C ARG A 81 -9.09 6.66 -16.44
N GLN A 82 -8.44 5.74 -15.73
CA GLN A 82 -8.33 5.79 -14.28
C GLN A 82 -7.50 7.00 -13.83
N ILE A 83 -6.38 7.28 -14.48
CA ILE A 83 -5.56 8.48 -14.22
C ILE A 83 -6.39 9.75 -14.42
N ASP A 84 -7.14 9.82 -15.52
CA ASP A 84 -7.97 10.99 -15.82
C ASP A 84 -9.09 11.22 -14.80
N ALA A 85 -9.74 10.12 -14.36
CA ALA A 85 -10.76 10.14 -13.32
C ALA A 85 -10.19 10.60 -11.97
N THR A 86 -9.09 9.98 -11.51
CA THR A 86 -8.40 10.34 -10.26
C THR A 86 -7.92 11.78 -10.28
N ALA A 87 -7.28 12.22 -11.38
CA ALA A 87 -6.82 13.60 -11.51
C ALA A 87 -7.97 14.61 -11.47
N THR A 88 -9.16 14.24 -11.96
CA THR A 88 -10.35 15.09 -11.90
C THR A 88 -10.90 15.20 -10.48
N ALA A 89 -10.96 14.07 -9.76
CA ALA A 89 -11.35 14.05 -8.35
C ALA A 89 -10.37 14.85 -7.48
N LEU A 90 -9.06 14.62 -7.63
CA LEU A 90 -8.02 15.37 -6.92
C LEU A 90 -8.12 16.88 -7.18
N GLN A 91 -8.38 17.28 -8.42
CA GLN A 91 -8.55 18.70 -8.75
C GLN A 91 -9.73 19.32 -8.00
N SER A 92 -10.83 18.57 -7.84
CA SER A 92 -11.99 19.00 -7.06
C SER A 92 -11.66 19.12 -5.58
N ASP A 93 -11.01 18.11 -5.00
CA ASP A 93 -10.67 18.07 -3.57
C ASP A 93 -9.62 19.14 -3.22
N ILE A 94 -8.61 19.35 -4.06
CA ILE A 94 -7.62 20.43 -3.89
C ILE A 94 -8.30 21.80 -3.96
N LYS A 95 -9.29 21.98 -4.83
CA LYS A 95 -10.06 23.23 -4.89
C LYS A 95 -10.87 23.45 -3.62
N ASN A 96 -11.46 22.39 -3.07
CA ASN A 96 -12.16 22.45 -1.78
C ASN A 96 -11.19 22.80 -0.64
N LEU A 97 -10.03 22.14 -0.59
CA LEU A 97 -8.95 22.44 0.36
C LEU A 97 -8.51 23.90 0.28
N GLN A 98 -8.29 24.42 -0.94
CA GLN A 98 -7.94 25.82 -1.16
C GLN A 98 -9.04 26.76 -0.62
N SER A 99 -10.31 26.44 -0.86
CA SER A 99 -11.43 27.24 -0.35
C SER A 99 -11.43 27.31 1.17
N VAL A 100 -11.16 26.20 1.87
CA VAL A 100 -11.10 26.19 3.34
C VAL A 100 -9.87 26.94 3.86
N VAL A 101 -8.74 26.85 3.16
CA VAL A 101 -7.54 27.66 3.46
C VAL A 101 -7.84 29.15 3.31
N ASP A 102 -8.59 29.54 2.29
CA ASP A 102 -9.01 30.92 2.09
C ASP A 102 -9.98 31.37 3.20
N ASP A 103 -10.93 30.53 3.62
CA ASP A 103 -11.81 30.81 4.78
C ASP A 103 -11.03 31.01 6.09
N VAL A 104 -9.93 30.26 6.29
CA VAL A 104 -9.03 30.47 7.45
C VAL A 104 -8.36 31.84 7.37
N LYS A 105 -7.83 32.21 6.19
CA LYS A 105 -7.13 33.49 5.99
C LYS A 105 -8.05 34.70 6.06
N ASP A 106 -9.26 34.56 5.54
CA ASP A 106 -10.28 35.62 5.48
C ASP A 106 -11.08 35.77 6.78
N SER A 107 -10.87 34.85 7.74
CA SER A 107 -11.48 34.91 9.06
C SER A 107 -11.17 36.23 9.78
N GLU A 108 -12.21 36.84 10.38
CA GLU A 108 -12.07 38.08 11.15
C GLU A 108 -11.14 37.93 12.38
N TRP A 109 -10.90 36.68 12.80
CA TRP A 109 -10.14 36.36 14.00
C TRP A 109 -8.62 36.26 13.80
N ASN A 110 -8.09 36.71 12.65
CA ASN A 110 -6.66 36.70 12.33
C ASN A 110 -6.06 35.30 12.52
N LEU A 111 -6.65 34.31 11.84
CA LEU A 111 -6.31 32.90 11.99
C LEU A 111 -5.17 32.48 11.07
N PHE A 112 -4.46 31.42 11.49
CA PHE A 112 -3.48 30.71 10.71
C PHE A 112 -3.64 29.20 10.95
N TYR A 113 -3.08 28.38 10.06
CA TYR A 113 -3.08 26.94 10.22
C TYR A 113 -1.65 26.38 10.28
N ASP A 114 -1.53 25.24 10.94
CA ASP A 114 -0.33 24.42 10.92
C ASP A 114 -0.31 23.55 9.66
N ASP A 115 0.74 23.66 8.86
CA ASP A 115 0.80 23.08 7.51
C ASP A 115 0.87 21.55 7.50
N GLU A 116 1.34 20.94 8.59
CA GLU A 116 1.45 19.49 8.73
C GLU A 116 0.18 18.88 9.32
N THR A 117 -0.41 19.55 10.32
CA THR A 117 -1.51 18.98 11.12
C THR A 117 -2.89 19.49 10.72
N GLY A 118 -2.97 20.63 10.03
CA GLY A 118 -4.23 21.33 9.74
C GLY A 118 -4.87 21.97 10.97
N ASP A 119 -4.15 22.09 12.09
CA ASP A 119 -4.63 22.78 13.29
C ASP A 119 -4.75 24.29 13.03
N VAL A 120 -5.93 24.86 13.28
CA VAL A 120 -6.17 26.30 13.14
C VAL A 120 -6.06 27.02 14.48
N LYS A 121 -5.28 28.10 14.49
CA LYS A 121 -4.97 28.94 15.66
C LYS A 121 -5.13 30.42 15.29
N SER A 122 -5.17 31.29 16.28
CA SER A 122 -5.21 32.75 16.07
C SER A 122 -3.87 33.36 16.44
N HIS A 123 -3.43 34.34 15.65
CA HIS A 123 -2.30 35.20 16.04
C HIS A 123 -2.64 36.10 17.23
N ASP A 124 -3.93 36.38 17.44
CA ASP A 124 -4.39 37.22 18.55
C ASP A 124 -4.61 36.38 19.82
N SER A 125 -4.01 36.80 20.93
CA SER A 125 -4.31 36.27 22.25
C SER A 125 -5.76 36.57 22.66
N ASN A 126 -6.30 35.85 23.64
CA ASN A 126 -7.65 36.12 24.14
C ASN A 126 -7.80 37.54 24.70
N TRP A 127 -6.73 38.11 25.24
CA TRP A 127 -6.70 39.48 25.72
C TRP A 127 -6.81 40.50 24.58
N GLU A 128 -6.02 40.31 23.52
CA GLU A 128 -6.07 41.17 22.32
C GLU A 128 -7.44 41.08 21.63
N THR A 129 -8.00 39.88 21.51
CA THR A 129 -9.37 39.69 20.99
C THR A 129 -10.39 40.44 21.84
N ALA A 130 -10.33 40.37 23.18
CA ALA A 130 -11.24 41.09 24.05
C ALA A 130 -11.13 42.61 23.92
N MET A 131 -9.91 43.13 23.68
CA MET A 131 -9.68 44.56 23.44
C MET A 131 -10.20 45.02 22.08
N LYS A 132 -9.89 44.29 21.01
CA LYS A 132 -10.30 44.62 19.63
C LYS A 132 -11.82 44.58 19.45
N HIS A 133 -12.51 43.72 20.19
CA HIS A 133 -13.97 43.53 20.13
C HIS A 133 -14.68 43.98 21.42
N ALA A 134 -14.19 45.07 22.03
CA ALA A 134 -14.76 45.63 23.25
C ALA A 134 -16.27 45.88 23.09
N GLY A 135 -17.08 45.27 23.98
CA GLY A 135 -18.54 45.32 23.91
C GLY A 135 -19.21 44.02 23.44
N ASN A 136 -18.44 43.04 22.93
CA ASN A 136 -18.92 41.69 22.64
C ASN A 136 -18.38 40.69 23.69
N PRO A 137 -19.15 40.34 24.74
CA PRO A 137 -18.67 39.48 25.83
C PRO A 137 -18.40 38.03 25.40
N VAL A 138 -18.85 37.61 24.22
CA VAL A 138 -18.70 36.23 23.71
C VAL A 138 -17.67 36.12 22.57
N CYS A 139 -16.96 37.19 22.21
CA CYS A 139 -15.99 37.20 21.09
C CYS A 139 -14.90 36.12 21.20
N ILE A 140 -14.35 35.88 22.40
CA ILE A 140 -13.36 34.82 22.62
C ILE A 140 -13.96 33.44 22.32
N ALA A 141 -15.20 33.21 22.75
CA ALA A 141 -15.89 31.94 22.50
C ALA A 141 -16.15 31.73 21.00
N TRP A 142 -16.55 32.78 20.27
CA TRP A 142 -16.71 32.72 18.81
C TRP A 142 -15.40 32.45 18.09
N LYS A 143 -14.31 33.16 18.45
CA LYS A 143 -12.96 32.88 17.94
C LYS A 143 -12.59 31.41 18.15
N THR A 144 -12.75 30.91 19.38
CA THR A 144 -12.43 29.51 19.69
C THR A 144 -13.30 28.54 18.89
N ALA A 145 -14.59 28.84 18.72
CA ALA A 145 -15.49 28.03 17.91
C ALA A 145 -15.07 28.02 16.43
N ASP A 146 -14.66 29.15 15.86
CA ASP A 146 -14.17 29.22 14.49
C ASP A 146 -12.83 28.51 14.31
N CYS A 147 -11.89 28.62 15.25
CA CYS A 147 -10.67 27.80 15.22
C CYS A 147 -11.00 26.30 15.15
N LEU A 148 -11.94 25.83 15.97
CA LEU A 148 -12.35 24.43 15.99
C LEU A 148 -13.06 24.02 14.69
N ARG A 149 -14.00 24.83 14.22
CA ARG A 149 -14.80 24.56 13.02
C ARG A 149 -13.95 24.57 11.76
N LEU A 150 -13.14 25.61 11.57
CA LEU A 150 -12.26 25.72 10.40
C LEU A 150 -11.13 24.72 10.46
N GLY A 151 -10.57 24.44 11.65
CA GLY A 151 -9.59 23.36 11.83
C GLY A 151 -10.16 21.99 11.46
N ALA A 152 -11.39 21.68 11.88
CA ALA A 152 -12.06 20.44 11.48
C ALA A 152 -12.31 20.38 9.96
N SER A 153 -12.76 21.49 9.36
CA SER A 153 -13.02 21.58 7.91
C SER A 153 -11.74 21.43 7.09
N LEU A 154 -10.64 22.05 7.55
CA LEU A 154 -9.35 22.01 6.88
C LEU A 154 -8.76 20.60 6.91
N LYS A 155 -8.80 19.95 8.08
CA LYS A 155 -8.37 18.55 8.22
C LYS A 155 -9.19 17.61 7.34
N GLN A 156 -10.51 17.79 7.28
CA GLN A 156 -11.35 16.97 6.43
C GLN A 156 -11.04 17.19 4.94
N ALA A 157 -10.94 18.43 4.48
CA ALA A 157 -10.61 18.71 3.08
C ALA A 157 -9.20 18.20 2.70
N TYR A 158 -8.25 18.28 3.64
CA TYR A 158 -6.91 17.74 3.43
C TYR A 158 -6.94 16.21 3.34
N TRP A 159 -7.75 15.56 4.16
CA TRP A 159 -7.99 14.13 4.13
C TRP A 159 -8.66 13.66 2.85
N ASP A 160 -9.65 14.38 2.34
CA ASP A 160 -10.35 14.01 1.11
C ASP A 160 -9.35 13.90 -0.05
N VAL A 161 -8.39 14.83 -0.13
CA VAL A 161 -7.30 14.76 -1.13
C VAL A 161 -6.43 13.51 -0.94
N GLN A 162 -6.01 13.21 0.30
CA GLN A 162 -5.17 12.04 0.59
C GLN A 162 -5.88 10.72 0.28
N ALA A 163 -7.18 10.65 0.60
CA ALA A 163 -8.01 9.49 0.32
C ALA A 163 -8.15 9.28 -1.20
N THR A 164 -8.46 10.33 -1.96
CA THR A 164 -8.56 10.27 -3.41
C THR A 164 -7.24 9.87 -4.07
N ASP A 165 -6.10 10.39 -3.59
CA ASP A 165 -4.76 10.03 -4.11
C ASP A 165 -4.48 8.53 -3.92
N LYS A 166 -4.68 8.01 -2.70
CA LYS A 166 -4.41 6.60 -2.38
C LYS A 166 -5.38 5.64 -3.07
N ILE A 167 -6.67 5.97 -3.11
CA ILE A 167 -7.68 5.19 -3.85
C ILE A 167 -7.31 5.16 -5.33
N GLY A 168 -6.95 6.31 -5.90
CA GLY A 168 -6.55 6.42 -7.30
C GLY A 168 -5.28 5.64 -7.64
N ALA A 169 -4.26 5.67 -6.78
CA ALA A 169 -3.03 4.89 -6.95
C ALA A 169 -3.29 3.38 -6.91
N ARG A 170 -4.15 2.93 -5.98
CA ARG A 170 -4.58 1.53 -5.90
C ARG A 170 -5.39 1.12 -7.13
N ASP A 171 -6.41 1.88 -7.51
CA ASP A 171 -7.27 1.55 -8.65
C ASP A 171 -6.44 1.49 -9.95
N LEU A 172 -5.44 2.36 -10.08
CA LEU A 172 -4.45 2.30 -11.14
C LEU A 172 -3.67 0.98 -11.10
N ALA A 173 -3.15 0.59 -9.94
CA ALA A 173 -2.42 -0.67 -9.78
C ALA A 173 -3.29 -1.89 -10.12
N THR A 174 -4.57 -1.89 -9.74
CA THR A 174 -5.49 -3.00 -10.05
C THR A 174 -5.74 -3.16 -11.56
N GLN A 175 -5.58 -2.11 -12.37
CA GLN A 175 -5.70 -2.26 -13.83
C GLN A 175 -4.64 -3.20 -14.39
N LEU A 176 -3.44 -3.22 -13.80
CA LEU A 176 -2.35 -4.10 -14.21
C LEU A 176 -2.68 -5.59 -13.98
N GLU A 177 -3.62 -5.91 -13.09
CA GLU A 177 -4.09 -7.28 -12.86
C GLU A 177 -4.90 -7.83 -14.05
N HIS A 178 -5.37 -6.98 -14.95
CA HIS A 178 -6.17 -7.40 -16.10
C HIS A 178 -5.32 -7.83 -17.30
N VAL A 179 -3.99 -7.72 -17.24
CA VAL A 179 -3.12 -8.33 -18.26
C VAL A 179 -3.21 -9.85 -18.18
N SER A 180 -2.92 -10.54 -19.29
CA SER A 180 -2.98 -12.01 -19.34
C SER A 180 -1.99 -12.66 -18.36
N ASP A 181 -2.35 -13.82 -17.81
CA ASP A 181 -1.49 -14.56 -16.87
C ASP A 181 -0.10 -14.89 -17.45
N ASP A 182 -0.02 -15.14 -18.75
CA ASP A 182 1.26 -15.40 -19.43
C ASP A 182 2.16 -14.14 -19.44
N VAL A 183 1.58 -12.96 -19.59
CA VAL A 183 2.30 -11.68 -19.48
C VAL A 183 2.76 -11.46 -18.03
N LYS A 184 1.89 -11.71 -17.04
CA LYS A 184 2.26 -11.60 -15.61
C LYS A 184 3.42 -12.53 -15.27
N LEU A 185 3.35 -13.79 -15.68
CA LEU A 185 4.39 -14.79 -15.44
C LEU A 185 5.72 -14.41 -16.11
N ALA A 186 5.66 -13.84 -17.32
CA ALA A 186 6.86 -13.39 -18.02
C ALA A 186 7.53 -12.20 -17.32
N LEU A 187 6.74 -11.25 -16.80
CA LEU A 187 7.25 -10.03 -16.16
C LEU A 187 7.72 -10.26 -14.72
N ALA A 188 7.08 -11.15 -13.97
CA ALA A 188 7.47 -11.47 -12.58
C ALA A 188 8.88 -12.07 -12.45
N GLY A 189 9.46 -12.56 -13.56
CA GLY A 189 10.81 -13.14 -13.56
C GLY A 189 10.89 -14.36 -12.64
N ILE A 190 10.22 -15.45 -13.00
CA ILE A 190 10.18 -16.66 -12.15
C ILE A 190 11.60 -17.17 -11.83
N PRO A 191 11.95 -17.37 -10.54
CA PRO A 191 13.25 -17.90 -10.15
C PRO A 191 13.56 -19.24 -10.81
N ALA A 192 14.81 -19.45 -11.19
CA ALA A 192 15.26 -20.74 -11.74
C ALA A 192 15.23 -21.87 -10.68
N ASP A 193 15.37 -21.52 -9.39
CA ASP A 193 15.23 -22.47 -8.30
C ASP A 193 13.75 -22.84 -8.10
N ALA A 194 13.45 -24.14 -8.12
CA ALA A 194 12.08 -24.63 -8.09
C ALA A 194 11.35 -24.33 -6.76
N ALA A 195 12.07 -24.24 -5.63
CA ALA A 195 11.45 -23.94 -4.34
C ALA A 195 11.11 -22.45 -4.24
N LEU A 196 11.99 -21.56 -4.71
CA LEU A 196 11.70 -20.13 -4.81
C LEU A 196 10.58 -19.86 -5.83
N ALA A 197 10.56 -20.56 -6.96
CA ALA A 197 9.45 -20.46 -7.92
C ALA A 197 8.10 -20.90 -7.33
N ASP A 198 8.08 -21.95 -6.49
CA ASP A 198 6.87 -22.37 -5.77
C ASP A 198 6.44 -21.33 -4.74
N ILE A 199 7.38 -20.77 -3.97
CA ILE A 199 7.10 -19.70 -3.00
C ILE A 199 6.49 -18.49 -3.72
N LEU A 200 7.15 -17.98 -4.76
CA LEU A 200 6.69 -16.81 -5.51
C LEU A 200 5.26 -16.98 -6.03
N GLN A 201 4.93 -18.15 -6.58
CA GLN A 201 3.60 -18.38 -7.13
C GLN A 201 2.53 -18.74 -6.11
N LYS A 202 2.92 -19.24 -4.93
CA LYS A 202 1.99 -19.73 -3.91
C LYS A 202 1.62 -18.65 -2.91
N TYR A 203 2.56 -17.77 -2.60
CA TYR A 203 2.37 -16.66 -1.67
C TYR A 203 1.94 -15.43 -2.47
N GLN A 204 0.75 -15.48 -3.05
CA GLN A 204 0.08 -14.38 -3.74
C GLN A 204 -1.38 -14.39 -3.30
N VAL A 205 -1.98 -13.23 -3.04
CA VAL A 205 -3.40 -13.11 -2.76
C VAL A 205 -4.18 -12.77 -4.01
N ASP A 206 -5.47 -13.11 -4.00
CA ASP A 206 -6.34 -12.66 -5.07
C ASP A 206 -6.51 -11.14 -4.97
N ALA A 207 -6.59 -10.52 -6.14
CA ALA A 207 -7.04 -9.14 -6.34
C ALA A 207 -8.17 -8.80 -5.37
N THR A 208 -7.85 -7.98 -4.39
CA THR A 208 -8.79 -7.65 -3.33
C THR A 208 -9.78 -6.63 -3.88
N LYS A 209 -11.09 -6.82 -3.64
CA LYS A 209 -12.14 -5.92 -4.15
C LYS A 209 -12.25 -4.61 -3.34
N SER A 210 -11.17 -4.26 -2.66
CA SER A 210 -11.19 -3.53 -1.41
C SER A 210 -11.37 -2.05 -1.62
N GLU A 211 -12.55 -1.53 -1.37
CA GLU A 211 -12.74 -0.11 -1.07
C GLU A 211 -11.84 0.27 0.12
N ILE A 212 -11.11 1.38 0.05
CA ILE A 212 -10.42 1.93 1.22
C ILE A 212 -11.53 2.50 2.10
N VAL A 213 -11.57 2.03 3.33
CA VAL A 213 -12.55 2.46 4.33
C VAL A 213 -11.85 3.06 5.51
N VAL A 214 -12.54 3.97 6.16
CA VAL A 214 -12.07 4.56 7.41
C VAL A 214 -12.46 3.64 8.57
N TRP A 215 -11.48 3.34 9.41
CA TRP A 215 -11.67 2.68 10.68
C TRP A 215 -11.06 3.51 11.81
N PRO A 216 -11.65 3.55 13.01
CA PRO A 216 -12.92 2.95 13.38
C PRO A 216 -14.11 3.84 12.99
N ASP A 217 -15.32 3.27 13.05
CA ASP A 217 -16.54 4.09 13.02
C ASP A 217 -16.57 5.09 14.20
N SER A 218 -17.42 6.12 14.11
CA SER A 218 -17.46 7.20 15.10
C SER A 218 -17.77 6.72 16.53
N THR A 219 -18.50 5.61 16.69
CA THR A 219 -18.85 5.07 18.02
C THR A 219 -17.63 4.41 18.65
N LEU A 220 -16.97 3.52 17.91
CA LEU A 220 -15.76 2.85 18.37
C LEU A 220 -14.59 3.83 18.54
N LEU A 221 -14.46 4.83 17.67
CA LEU A 221 -13.47 5.89 17.80
C LEU A 221 -13.62 6.67 19.11
N ASN A 222 -14.85 7.02 19.50
CA ASN A 222 -15.10 7.72 20.76
C ASN A 222 -14.72 6.85 21.97
N LEU A 223 -14.96 5.53 21.92
CA LEU A 223 -14.55 4.60 22.97
C LEU A 223 -13.01 4.51 23.08
N ILE A 224 -12.31 4.42 21.96
CA ILE A 224 -10.83 4.38 21.92
C ILE A 224 -10.25 5.68 22.46
N ARG A 225 -10.83 6.82 22.08
CA ARG A 225 -10.39 8.15 22.52
C ARG A 225 -10.54 8.40 24.02
N MET A 226 -11.33 7.59 24.75
CA MET A 226 -11.38 7.67 26.21
C MET A 226 -10.04 7.34 26.87
N TYR A 227 -9.18 6.53 26.24
CA TYR A 227 -7.85 6.17 26.76
C TYR A 227 -6.70 6.50 25.80
N LYS A 228 -6.97 6.80 24.52
CA LYS A 228 -5.99 7.32 23.53
C LYS A 228 -6.57 8.58 22.85
N PRO A 229 -6.56 9.75 23.52
CA PRO A 229 -7.29 10.95 23.07
C PRO A 229 -6.88 11.50 21.71
N ASP A 230 -5.64 11.21 21.30
CA ASP A 230 -5.01 11.64 20.06
C ASP A 230 -5.26 10.69 18.87
N MET A 231 -5.97 9.57 19.08
CA MET A 231 -6.26 8.60 18.02
C MET A 231 -6.99 9.28 16.85
N GLN A 232 -6.36 9.21 15.68
CA GLN A 232 -6.95 9.59 14.41
C GLN A 232 -7.43 8.34 13.68
N PRO A 233 -8.59 8.38 13.01
CA PRO A 233 -8.99 7.26 12.17
C PRO A 233 -7.89 6.90 11.18
N VAL A 234 -7.77 5.62 10.87
CA VAL A 234 -6.79 5.07 9.94
C VAL A 234 -7.53 4.46 8.77
N GLU A 235 -6.94 4.63 7.59
CA GLU A 235 -7.39 3.96 6.39
C GLU A 235 -6.95 2.50 6.40
N MET A 236 -7.83 1.63 5.94
CA MET A 236 -7.54 0.22 5.76
C MET A 236 -8.45 -0.38 4.69
N THR A 237 -8.11 -1.56 4.21
CA THR A 237 -8.97 -2.37 3.34
C THR A 237 -10.25 -2.80 4.07
N VAL A 238 -11.30 -3.17 3.33
CA VAL A 238 -12.54 -3.74 3.92
C VAL A 238 -12.23 -4.98 4.75
N GLU A 239 -11.29 -5.80 4.30
CA GLU A 239 -10.86 -7.03 4.95
C GLU A 239 -10.08 -6.75 6.25
N GLU A 240 -9.14 -5.80 6.24
CA GLU A 240 -8.48 -5.31 7.46
C GLU A 240 -9.49 -4.70 8.43
N LYS A 241 -10.46 -3.92 7.93
CA LYS A 241 -11.55 -3.38 8.75
C LYS A 241 -12.35 -4.48 9.42
N ALA A 242 -12.76 -5.51 8.68
CA ALA A 242 -13.52 -6.60 9.24
C ALA A 242 -12.73 -7.31 10.35
N ALA A 243 -11.44 -7.56 10.15
CA ALA A 243 -10.55 -8.15 11.15
C ALA A 243 -10.38 -7.25 12.39
N MET A 244 -10.25 -5.93 12.19
CA MET A 244 -10.13 -4.96 13.28
C MET A 244 -11.43 -4.77 14.04
N ASP A 245 -12.57 -4.80 13.36
CA ASP A 245 -13.89 -4.76 13.99
C ASP A 245 -14.12 -6.03 14.82
N GLU A 246 -13.79 -7.22 14.32
CA GLU A 246 -13.83 -8.45 15.12
C GLU A 246 -12.95 -8.35 16.37
N LEU A 247 -11.75 -7.78 16.24
CA LEU A 247 -10.81 -7.68 17.36
C LEU A 247 -11.23 -6.61 18.39
N CYS A 248 -11.71 -5.46 17.93
CA CYS A 248 -11.82 -4.25 18.75
C CYS A 248 -13.25 -3.74 18.96
N ASN A 249 -14.19 -4.06 18.08
CA ASN A 249 -15.53 -3.48 18.10
C ASN A 249 -16.47 -4.29 19.00
N PRO A 250 -17.02 -3.72 20.09
CA PRO A 250 -17.97 -4.42 20.97
C PRO A 250 -19.20 -4.97 20.24
N LEU A 251 -19.63 -4.34 19.14
CA LEU A 251 -20.76 -4.81 18.34
C LEU A 251 -20.46 -6.12 17.60
N HIS A 252 -19.18 -6.42 17.39
CA HIS A 252 -18.70 -7.65 16.74
C HIS A 252 -18.09 -8.63 17.75
N GLY A 253 -18.26 -8.38 19.07
CA GLY A 253 -17.70 -9.21 20.14
C GLY A 253 -16.25 -8.87 20.52
N GLY A 254 -15.66 -7.84 19.89
CA GLY A 254 -14.31 -7.37 20.18
C GLY A 254 -14.21 -6.50 21.43
N ASN A 255 -12.97 -6.16 21.81
CA ASN A 255 -12.67 -5.30 22.95
C ASN A 255 -11.83 -4.11 22.51
N PRO A 256 -12.26 -2.85 22.70
CA PRO A 256 -11.50 -1.67 22.28
C PRO A 256 -10.07 -1.66 22.79
N LEU A 257 -9.81 -2.17 24.00
CA LEU A 257 -8.47 -2.26 24.57
C LEU A 257 -7.50 -3.14 23.75
N ASN A 258 -8.00 -4.06 22.93
CA ASN A 258 -7.17 -4.84 22.01
C ASN A 258 -6.48 -3.96 20.97
N TYR A 259 -7.06 -2.81 20.60
CA TYR A 259 -6.39 -1.84 19.74
C TYR A 259 -5.07 -1.34 20.32
N LYS A 260 -4.99 -1.19 21.65
CA LYS A 260 -3.74 -0.83 22.32
C LYS A 260 -2.70 -1.94 22.12
N LYS A 261 -3.08 -3.20 22.41
CA LYS A 261 -2.18 -4.34 22.26
C LYS A 261 -1.70 -4.50 20.81
N PHE A 262 -2.61 -4.36 19.85
CA PHE A 262 -2.29 -4.44 18.43
C PHE A 262 -1.26 -3.38 18.02
N ASN A 263 -1.46 -2.12 18.43
CA ASN A 263 -0.47 -1.07 18.17
C ASN A 263 0.87 -1.34 18.88
N ASP A 264 0.85 -1.74 20.16
CA ASP A 264 2.07 -2.05 20.89
C ASP A 264 2.88 -3.15 20.15
N ILE A 265 2.21 -4.18 19.63
CA ILE A 265 2.84 -5.25 18.83
C ILE A 265 3.41 -4.72 17.51
N LYS A 266 2.70 -3.81 16.84
CA LYS A 266 3.17 -3.17 15.61
C LYS A 266 4.42 -2.35 15.88
N ASP A 267 4.39 -1.46 16.88
CA ASP A 267 5.52 -0.61 17.27
C ASP A 267 6.73 -1.47 17.69
N GLU A 268 6.51 -2.54 18.46
CA GLU A 268 7.56 -3.50 18.85
C GLU A 268 8.22 -4.18 17.64
N ALA A 269 7.43 -4.55 16.63
CA ALA A 269 7.94 -5.17 15.42
C ALA A 269 8.69 -4.17 14.54
N GLU A 270 8.17 -2.96 14.37
CA GLU A 270 8.87 -1.87 13.67
C GLU A 270 10.22 -1.57 14.32
N GLU A 271 10.26 -1.45 15.65
CA GLU A 271 11.50 -1.24 16.40
C GLU A 271 12.48 -2.40 16.21
N PHE A 272 12.01 -3.64 16.29
CA PHE A 272 12.86 -4.83 16.10
C PHE A 272 13.39 -4.95 14.67
N GLY A 273 12.57 -4.65 13.67
CA GLY A 273 12.97 -4.64 12.26
C GLY A 273 14.01 -3.58 11.96
N ALA A 274 13.87 -2.39 12.57
CA ALA A 274 14.79 -1.27 12.40
C ALA A 274 16.08 -1.42 13.22
N ASN A 275 16.05 -2.12 14.36
CA ASN A 275 17.16 -2.23 15.30
C ASN A 275 17.54 -3.69 15.57
N ASN A 276 18.21 -4.32 14.60
CA ASN A 276 18.79 -5.64 14.76
C ASN A 276 20.13 -5.73 14.03
N LYS A 277 20.81 -6.87 14.17
CA LYS A 277 22.14 -7.10 13.57
C LYS A 277 22.19 -6.89 12.04
N TYR A 278 21.07 -7.06 11.33
CA TYR A 278 21.01 -6.88 9.88
C TYR A 278 20.99 -5.41 9.51
N THR A 279 20.16 -4.61 10.19
CA THR A 279 20.07 -3.17 9.95
C THR A 279 21.26 -2.39 10.49
N GLU A 280 21.90 -2.88 11.55
CA GLU A 280 23.21 -2.39 12.00
C GLU A 280 24.29 -2.55 10.91
N ALA A 281 24.23 -3.63 10.14
CA ALA A 281 25.17 -3.90 9.04
C ALA A 281 24.77 -3.21 7.72
N ASN A 282 23.47 -3.06 7.46
CA ASN A 282 22.91 -2.43 6.29
C ASN A 282 21.53 -1.82 6.62
N ALA A 283 21.44 -0.50 6.77
CA ALA A 283 20.20 0.19 7.11
C ALA A 283 19.07 -0.06 6.09
N GLU A 284 19.40 -0.29 4.82
CA GLU A 284 18.45 -0.63 3.76
C GLU A 284 17.77 -1.99 3.99
N SER A 285 18.35 -2.86 4.82
CA SER A 285 17.77 -4.17 5.18
C SER A 285 16.43 -4.05 5.93
N SER A 286 16.10 -2.86 6.43
CA SER A 286 14.80 -2.56 7.07
C SER A 286 13.62 -2.53 6.10
N GLN A 287 13.89 -2.51 4.79
CA GLN A 287 12.89 -2.55 3.73
C GLN A 287 13.25 -3.66 2.74
N ASP A 288 12.38 -4.66 2.60
CA ASP A 288 12.51 -5.82 1.73
C ASP A 288 13.74 -6.74 1.98
N GLY A 289 14.53 -6.45 3.02
CA GLY A 289 15.73 -7.20 3.39
C GLY A 289 15.54 -8.07 4.63
N HIS A 290 16.66 -8.52 5.21
CA HIS A 290 16.65 -9.38 6.42
C HIS A 290 16.03 -8.72 7.65
N GLY A 291 16.24 -7.41 7.84
CA GLY A 291 15.60 -6.66 8.91
C GLY A 291 14.07 -6.65 8.74
N ASP A 292 13.62 -6.55 7.50
CA ASP A 292 12.22 -6.60 7.15
C ASP A 292 11.60 -8.01 7.33
N ALA A 293 12.29 -9.04 6.84
CA ALA A 293 11.92 -10.43 7.07
C ALA A 293 11.77 -10.74 8.58
N ALA A 294 12.67 -10.21 9.41
CA ALA A 294 12.59 -10.32 10.86
C ALA A 294 11.39 -9.54 11.44
N ARG A 295 11.08 -8.34 10.92
CA ARG A 295 9.88 -7.56 11.30
C ARG A 295 8.61 -8.36 11.05
N HIS A 296 8.41 -8.86 9.83
CA HIS A 296 7.20 -9.59 9.42
C HIS A 296 7.02 -10.89 10.22
N ALA A 297 8.09 -11.67 10.38
CA ALA A 297 8.05 -12.89 11.17
C ALA A 297 7.75 -12.61 12.65
N TYR A 298 8.38 -11.59 13.25
CA TYR A 298 8.12 -11.25 14.66
C TYR A 298 6.71 -10.70 14.88
N TRP A 299 6.24 -9.82 13.98
CA TRP A 299 4.90 -9.27 14.01
C TRP A 299 3.85 -10.38 14.00
N ASN A 300 3.95 -11.32 13.06
CA ASN A 300 3.02 -12.46 12.99
C ASN A 300 3.16 -13.42 14.17
N ALA A 301 4.36 -13.61 14.71
CA ALA A 301 4.56 -14.44 15.91
C ALA A 301 3.86 -13.82 17.14
N ARG A 302 3.97 -12.49 17.32
CA ARG A 302 3.32 -11.75 18.42
C ARG A 302 1.80 -11.69 18.25
N MET A 303 1.30 -11.41 17.05
CA MET A 303 -0.14 -11.48 16.77
C MET A 303 -0.68 -12.88 17.02
N THR A 304 0.06 -13.93 16.67
CA THR A 304 -0.33 -15.32 16.95
C THR A 304 -0.42 -15.61 18.45
N GLN A 305 0.55 -15.15 19.25
CA GLN A 305 0.52 -15.31 20.70
C GLN A 305 -0.68 -14.59 21.36
N GLU A 306 -1.05 -13.42 20.87
CA GLU A 306 -2.05 -12.55 21.51
C GLU A 306 -3.47 -12.75 21.00
N PHE A 307 -3.63 -12.99 19.69
CA PHE A 307 -4.91 -13.02 18.99
C PHE A 307 -5.20 -14.34 18.28
N GLY A 308 -4.22 -15.26 18.25
CA GLY A 308 -4.34 -16.55 17.57
C GLY A 308 -3.89 -16.50 16.11
N ALA A 309 -3.48 -17.67 15.60
CA ALA A 309 -2.90 -17.80 14.26
C ALA A 309 -3.89 -17.48 13.13
N ASP A 310 -5.17 -17.82 13.29
CA ASP A 310 -6.19 -17.60 12.26
C ASP A 310 -6.46 -16.10 12.06
N TRP A 311 -6.66 -15.36 13.16
CA TRP A 311 -6.83 -13.91 13.10
C TRP A 311 -5.56 -13.22 12.56
N ALA A 312 -4.38 -13.64 13.02
CA ALA A 312 -3.11 -13.10 12.53
C ALA A 312 -2.94 -13.33 11.03
N LYS A 313 -3.32 -14.50 10.51
CA LYS A 313 -3.33 -14.79 9.08
C LYS A 313 -4.30 -13.88 8.35
N GLN A 314 -5.55 -13.80 8.79
CA GLN A 314 -6.59 -12.98 8.14
C GLN A 314 -6.16 -11.51 8.02
N TYR A 315 -5.70 -10.91 9.13
CA TYR A 315 -5.26 -9.52 9.12
C TYR A 315 -4.02 -9.33 8.26
N ALA A 316 -2.97 -10.13 8.44
CA ALA A 316 -1.71 -9.96 7.70
C ALA A 316 -1.90 -10.21 6.20
N THR A 317 -2.70 -11.20 5.80
CA THR A 317 -3.01 -11.46 4.39
C THR A 317 -3.78 -10.29 3.76
N ALA A 318 -4.73 -9.68 4.48
CA ALA A 318 -5.42 -8.48 4.02
C ALA A 318 -4.47 -7.27 3.93
N HIS A 319 -3.52 -7.16 4.87
CA HIS A 319 -2.51 -6.11 4.89
C HIS A 319 -1.57 -6.17 3.68
N GLU A 320 -1.16 -7.37 3.25
CA GLU A 320 -0.30 -7.52 2.06
C GLU A 320 -1.06 -7.40 0.73
N GLY A 321 -2.39 -7.58 0.74
CA GLY A 321 -3.25 -7.55 -0.45
C GLY A 321 -3.58 -6.16 -0.99
N VAL A 322 -3.04 -5.09 -0.41
CA VAL A 322 -3.26 -3.74 -0.94
C VAL A 322 -2.66 -3.66 -2.36
N GLY A 323 -3.52 -3.39 -3.36
CA GLY A 323 -3.14 -3.39 -4.77
C GLY A 323 -1.91 -2.54 -5.06
N GLY A 324 -0.95 -3.10 -5.79
CA GLY A 324 0.33 -2.46 -6.15
C GLY A 324 1.58 -3.08 -5.53
N ASN A 325 1.44 -4.03 -4.60
CA ASN A 325 2.57 -4.83 -4.14
C ASN A 325 3.09 -5.73 -5.26
N GLY A 326 4.37 -5.59 -5.60
CA GLY A 326 5.01 -6.45 -6.58
C GLY A 326 5.06 -7.90 -6.11
N PRO A 327 5.05 -8.88 -7.04
CA PRO A 327 4.87 -10.28 -6.69
C PRO A 327 5.96 -10.80 -5.76
N GLN A 328 7.20 -10.30 -5.87
CA GLN A 328 8.30 -10.67 -4.99
C GLN A 328 8.14 -10.12 -3.57
N ARG A 329 7.61 -8.90 -3.42
CA ARG A 329 7.30 -8.28 -2.11
C ARG A 329 6.18 -9.03 -1.42
N GLU A 330 5.06 -9.19 -2.12
CA GLU A 330 3.93 -9.95 -1.59
C GLU A 330 4.33 -11.38 -1.18
N ALA A 331 5.10 -12.08 -2.02
CA ALA A 331 5.58 -13.41 -1.69
C ALA A 331 6.51 -13.42 -0.47
N MET A 332 7.39 -12.42 -0.35
CA MET A 332 8.32 -12.29 0.77
C MET A 332 7.57 -12.04 2.08
N ASP A 333 6.66 -11.07 2.09
CA ASP A 333 5.91 -10.69 3.26
C ASP A 333 4.99 -11.84 3.71
N LEU A 334 4.19 -12.42 2.80
CA LEU A 334 3.29 -13.53 3.14
C LEU A 334 4.05 -14.79 3.60
N LYS A 335 5.21 -15.10 3.00
CA LYS A 335 6.05 -16.23 3.41
C LYS A 335 6.63 -15.99 4.81
N ASN A 336 7.13 -14.79 5.07
CA ASN A 336 7.74 -14.46 6.35
C ASN A 336 6.69 -14.33 7.46
N ASN A 337 5.50 -13.82 7.13
CA ASN A 337 4.32 -13.84 7.97
C ASN A 337 3.95 -15.29 8.37
N ASP A 338 3.97 -16.23 7.41
CA ASP A 338 3.70 -17.65 7.70
C ASP A 338 4.72 -18.28 8.64
N VAL A 339 6.02 -18.04 8.40
CA VAL A 339 7.09 -18.46 9.31
C VAL A 339 6.86 -17.90 10.71
N GLY A 340 6.51 -16.61 10.81
CA GLY A 340 6.18 -15.94 12.06
C GLY A 340 5.06 -16.64 12.83
N ARG A 341 3.95 -16.98 12.16
CA ARG A 341 2.83 -17.70 12.79
C ARG A 341 3.25 -19.07 13.33
N GLN A 342 4.06 -19.82 12.57
CA GLN A 342 4.58 -21.10 13.04
C GLN A 342 5.48 -20.95 14.28
N ILE A 343 6.34 -19.92 14.30
CA ILE A 343 7.16 -19.59 15.47
C ILE A 343 6.28 -19.24 16.66
N GLY A 344 5.25 -18.40 16.48
CA GLY A 344 4.30 -18.03 17.53
C GLY A 344 3.57 -19.24 18.12
N LEU A 345 3.04 -20.13 17.27
CA LEU A 345 2.36 -21.36 17.69
C LEU A 345 3.30 -22.31 18.47
N ALA A 346 4.55 -22.46 18.02
CA ALA A 346 5.52 -23.30 18.70
C ALA A 346 5.99 -22.71 20.04
N ASN A 347 5.81 -21.40 20.26
CA ASN A 347 6.37 -20.64 21.37
C ASN A 347 5.31 -19.81 22.10
N MET A 348 4.08 -20.30 22.30
CA MET A 348 2.96 -19.53 22.86
C MET A 348 3.23 -18.82 24.19
N ASN A 349 4.13 -19.35 25.02
CA ASN A 349 4.46 -18.81 26.34
C ASN A 349 5.88 -18.22 26.41
N ALA A 350 6.59 -18.11 25.29
CA ALA A 350 7.94 -17.58 25.26
C ALA A 350 7.93 -16.06 25.53
N SER A 351 9.01 -15.57 26.14
CA SER A 351 9.20 -14.13 26.31
C SER A 351 9.39 -13.45 24.96
N LYS A 352 9.23 -12.12 24.93
CA LYS A 352 9.47 -11.33 23.72
C LYS A 352 10.90 -11.50 23.20
N ASP A 353 11.89 -11.60 24.09
CA ASP A 353 13.30 -11.74 23.71
C ASP A 353 13.62 -13.15 23.19
N ASP A 354 13.00 -14.18 23.78
CA ASP A 354 13.12 -15.55 23.27
C ASP A 354 12.48 -15.65 21.87
N LEU A 355 11.35 -14.97 21.66
CA LEU A 355 10.67 -14.94 20.36
C LEU A 355 11.50 -14.20 19.31
N LYS A 356 12.09 -13.04 19.66
CA LYS A 356 13.06 -12.33 18.79
C LYS A 356 14.24 -13.23 18.44
N THR A 357 14.77 -13.97 19.41
CA THR A 357 15.88 -14.92 19.20
C THR A 357 15.49 -16.05 18.25
N ALA A 358 14.28 -16.61 18.41
CA ALA A 358 13.75 -17.64 17.51
C ALA A 358 13.57 -17.11 16.08
N VAL A 359 13.10 -15.87 15.93
CA VAL A 359 12.96 -15.21 14.63
C VAL A 359 14.32 -15.00 13.97
N ILE A 360 15.32 -14.46 14.66
CA ILE A 360 16.68 -14.30 14.10
C ILE A 360 17.24 -15.67 13.68
N ALA A 361 17.02 -16.71 14.48
CA ALA A 361 17.47 -18.06 14.12
C ALA A 361 16.78 -18.58 12.85
N ALA A 362 15.49 -18.31 12.64
CA ALA A 362 14.78 -18.68 11.42
C ALA A 362 15.31 -17.92 10.19
N VAL A 363 15.58 -16.62 10.35
CA VAL A 363 16.19 -15.79 9.29
C VAL A 363 17.60 -16.29 8.94
N ASP A 364 18.44 -16.56 9.92
CA ASP A 364 19.81 -17.07 9.69
C ASP A 364 19.85 -18.46 9.03
N LYS A 365 18.82 -19.28 9.24
CA LYS A 365 18.72 -20.62 8.65
C LYS A 365 18.15 -20.64 7.24
N GLY A 366 17.63 -19.52 6.73
CA GLY A 366 16.99 -19.47 5.41
C GLY A 366 15.54 -19.95 5.42
N GLU A 367 14.87 -19.96 6.58
CA GLU A 367 13.45 -20.33 6.65
C GLU A 367 12.54 -19.21 6.08
N THR A 368 13.03 -17.97 6.15
CA THR A 368 12.46 -16.76 5.53
C THR A 368 13.08 -16.49 4.16
N VAL A 369 12.44 -15.62 3.39
CA VAL A 369 12.97 -15.10 2.12
C VAL A 369 13.18 -13.59 2.20
N VAL A 370 14.04 -13.05 1.34
CA VAL A 370 14.36 -11.62 1.21
C VAL A 370 14.40 -11.26 -0.27
N ILE A 371 14.36 -9.96 -0.59
CA ILE A 371 14.48 -9.47 -1.96
C ILE A 371 15.90 -8.99 -2.23
N TYR A 372 16.40 -9.39 -3.40
CA TYR A 372 17.69 -8.95 -3.91
C TYR A 372 17.65 -8.80 -5.43
N ARG A 373 18.69 -8.17 -5.99
CA ARG A 373 18.85 -8.04 -7.43
C ARG A 373 20.08 -8.81 -7.89
N PRO A 374 19.92 -10.02 -8.45
CA PRO A 374 21.04 -10.77 -8.99
C PRO A 374 21.61 -10.16 -10.28
N ASP A 375 20.76 -9.49 -11.06
CA ASP A 375 21.16 -8.86 -12.32
C ASP A 375 21.47 -7.37 -12.08
N PRO A 376 22.66 -6.88 -12.48
CA PRO A 376 22.99 -5.45 -12.41
C PRO A 376 22.17 -4.58 -13.36
N ASN A 377 21.45 -5.17 -14.34
CA ASN A 377 20.53 -4.46 -15.20
C ASN A 377 19.36 -3.88 -14.36
N PRO A 378 19.16 -2.55 -14.35
CA PRO A 378 18.08 -1.94 -13.58
C PRO A 378 16.68 -2.38 -14.04
N ASP A 379 16.55 -2.85 -15.28
CA ASP A 379 15.29 -3.29 -15.90
C ASP A 379 14.97 -4.77 -15.65
N ALA A 380 15.90 -5.52 -15.05
CA ALA A 380 15.64 -6.90 -14.67
C ALA A 380 14.76 -6.95 -13.40
N PRO A 381 13.77 -7.86 -13.33
CA PRO A 381 12.93 -7.99 -12.15
C PRO A 381 13.76 -8.39 -10.94
N ALA A 382 13.42 -7.83 -9.78
CA ALA A 382 13.99 -8.29 -8.52
C ALA A 382 13.64 -9.77 -8.30
N GLN A 383 14.43 -10.45 -7.47
CA GLN A 383 14.24 -11.86 -7.16
C GLN A 383 14.08 -12.05 -5.66
N ILE A 384 13.25 -13.02 -5.27
CA ILE A 384 13.28 -13.55 -3.92
C ILE A 384 14.45 -14.52 -3.77
N GLY A 385 15.09 -14.51 -2.60
CA GLY A 385 16.13 -15.47 -2.24
C GLY A 385 15.98 -15.92 -0.79
N PHE A 386 16.41 -17.14 -0.48
CA PHE A 386 16.48 -17.58 0.91
C PHE A 386 17.44 -16.66 1.70
N SER A 387 17.02 -16.25 2.89
CA SER A 387 17.76 -15.27 3.70
C SER A 387 19.18 -15.71 4.08
N ASN A 388 19.50 -17.01 4.09
CA ASN A 388 20.85 -17.50 4.34
C ASN A 388 21.75 -17.56 3.08
N ASN A 389 21.17 -17.43 1.89
CA ASN A 389 21.89 -17.46 0.61
C ASN A 389 22.16 -16.07 0.05
N VAL A 390 21.42 -15.06 0.51
CA VAL A 390 21.58 -13.66 0.13
C VAL A 390 22.37 -12.92 1.21
N PRO A 391 23.52 -12.30 0.90
CA PRO A 391 24.22 -11.44 1.84
C PRO A 391 23.34 -10.27 2.28
N TRP A 392 23.28 -9.97 3.58
CA TRP A 392 22.44 -8.87 4.09
C TRP A 392 22.81 -7.49 3.53
N THR A 393 24.03 -7.33 2.99
CA THR A 393 24.52 -6.12 2.31
C THR A 393 23.99 -5.95 0.89
N GLU A 394 23.36 -6.97 0.32
CA GLU A 394 22.89 -7.00 -1.08
C GLU A 394 21.36 -6.91 -1.21
N THR A 395 20.66 -6.86 -0.09
CA THR A 395 19.20 -6.63 -0.08
C THR A 395 18.89 -5.18 -0.43
N LYS A 396 17.96 -5.01 -1.38
CA LYS A 396 17.52 -3.69 -1.85
C LYS A 396 16.08 -3.75 -2.30
N SER A 397 15.28 -2.78 -1.86
CA SER A 397 13.90 -2.62 -2.27
C SER A 397 13.74 -2.51 -3.79
N PRO A 398 12.80 -3.25 -4.40
CA PRO A 398 12.39 -3.02 -5.77
C PRO A 398 11.64 -1.67 -5.90
N PRO A 399 11.43 -1.16 -7.13
CA PRO A 399 10.56 -0.01 -7.36
C PRO A 399 9.14 -0.36 -6.87
N GLN A 400 8.38 0.64 -6.43
CA GLN A 400 7.15 0.44 -5.65
C GLN A 400 5.94 -0.13 -6.42
N VAL A 401 5.99 -0.22 -7.75
CA VAL A 401 4.86 -0.69 -8.56
C VAL A 401 5.33 -1.80 -9.49
N ASP A 402 4.75 -2.98 -9.35
CA ASP A 402 4.97 -4.12 -10.24
C ASP A 402 3.65 -4.89 -10.45
N ILE A 403 3.59 -5.73 -11.47
CA ILE A 403 2.37 -6.44 -11.87
C ILE A 403 2.20 -7.68 -10.98
N PRO A 404 1.13 -7.78 -10.18
CA PRO A 404 0.93 -8.91 -9.28
C PRO A 404 0.69 -10.22 -10.05
N LEU A 405 1.08 -11.36 -9.49
CA LEU A 405 0.72 -12.67 -10.04
C LEU A 405 -0.69 -13.07 -9.56
N PRO A 406 -1.41 -13.92 -10.31
CA PRO A 406 -2.71 -14.40 -9.86
C PRO A 406 -2.60 -15.16 -8.53
N GLY A 407 -3.47 -14.82 -7.58
CA GLY A 407 -3.59 -15.52 -6.32
C GLY A 407 -3.93 -17.01 -6.52
N LYS A 408 -3.39 -17.86 -5.65
CA LYS A 408 -3.72 -19.29 -5.59
C LYS A 408 -4.65 -19.66 -4.43
N GLY A 409 -5.32 -18.66 -3.83
CA GLY A 409 -6.38 -18.80 -2.83
C GLY A 409 -6.07 -19.73 -1.65
N LYS A 410 -5.29 -19.27 -0.65
CA LYS A 410 -5.05 -20.05 0.58
C LYS A 410 -5.38 -19.37 1.89
#